data_AF-A0A3D2K342-F1
#
_entry.id   AF-A0A3D2K342-F1
#
_cell.length_a   1.000
_cell.length_b   1.000
_cell.length_c   1.000
_cell.angle_alpha   90.00
_cell.angle_beta   90.00
_cell.angle_gamma   90.00
#
_symmetry.space_group_name_H-M   'P 1'
#
loop_
_entity.id
_entity.type
_entity.pdbx_description
1 polymer ?
#
loop_
_entity_poly.entity_id
_entity_poly.type
_entity_poly.pdbx_seq_one_letter_code
_entity_poly.pdbx_strand_id
1 'polypeptide(L)'
;MPKEEIYGKIDNRDVKIFTLTNSNGLEAKVTEYGAILMSLEMPDRNDQLKDVTLGYDTLAGWLTNTSYFGSTVGRYGNRIADGKFTLDGKEYDLAKNNDPGGIPCHLHGGKVGF
;
A
#
# COMPACT_ATOMS: atom_id res chain seq x y z
N MET A 1 -6.32 -22.47 0.37
CA MET A 1 -5.11 -21.72 0.75
C MET A 1 -4.73 -20.83 -0.41
N PRO A 2 -4.27 -19.58 -0.19
CA PRO A 2 -3.81 -18.72 -1.26
C PRO A 2 -2.62 -19.35 -1.99
N LYS A 3 -2.47 -19.06 -3.29
CA LYS A 3 -1.26 -19.41 -4.03
C LYS A 3 -0.17 -18.39 -3.64
N GLU A 4 1.05 -18.87 -3.37
CA GLU A 4 2.20 -18.04 -3.03
C GLU A 4 3.25 -18.08 -4.14
N GLU A 5 3.89 -16.95 -4.41
CA GLU A 5 5.04 -16.87 -5.30
C GLU A 5 6.04 -15.80 -4.84
N ILE A 6 7.33 -16.03 -5.09
CA ILE A 6 8.37 -15.02 -4.84
C ILE A 6 8.29 -13.97 -5.95
N TYR A 7 8.03 -12.73 -5.56
CA TYR A 7 7.91 -11.60 -6.48
C TYR A 7 9.26 -10.91 -6.73
N GLY A 8 10.14 -10.92 -5.73
CA GLY A 8 11.47 -10.33 -5.84
C GLY A 8 12.18 -10.29 -4.50
N LYS A 9 13.21 -9.45 -4.40
CA LYS A 9 13.98 -9.23 -3.18
C LYS A 9 14.06 -7.76 -2.81
N ILE A 10 13.98 -7.47 -1.52
CA ILE A 10 14.30 -6.17 -0.91
C ILE A 10 15.36 -6.45 0.15
N ASP A 11 16.51 -5.77 0.11
CA ASP A 11 17.59 -5.93 1.08
C ASP A 11 17.98 -7.42 1.33
N ASN A 12 18.08 -8.19 0.24
CA ASN A 12 18.31 -9.64 0.22
C ASN A 12 17.22 -10.54 0.84
N ARG A 13 16.12 -9.98 1.33
CA ARG A 13 14.95 -10.73 1.78
C ARG A 13 13.98 -10.96 0.61
N ASP A 14 13.48 -12.18 0.48
CA ASP A 14 12.41 -12.49 -0.48
C ASP A 14 11.12 -11.77 -0.10
N VAL A 15 10.43 -11.25 -1.11
CA VAL A 15 9.09 -10.66 -1.01
C VAL A 15 8.15 -11.55 -1.79
N LYS A 16 7.09 -12.00 -1.12
CA LYS A 16 6.05 -12.85 -1.68
C LYS A 16 4.83 -12.05 -2.13
N ILE A 17 4.14 -12.61 -3.13
CA ILE A 17 2.76 -12.30 -3.46
C ILE A 17 1.87 -13.49 -3.08
N PHE A 18 0.68 -13.17 -2.61
CA PHE A 18 -0.41 -14.09 -2.33
C PHE A 18 -1.54 -13.83 -3.32
N THR A 19 -1.94 -14.85 -4.07
CA THR A 19 -3.12 -14.82 -4.93
C THR A 19 -4.29 -15.49 -4.23
N LEU A 20 -5.38 -14.75 -4.05
CA LEU A 20 -6.62 -15.21 -3.46
C LEU A 20 -7.71 -15.27 -4.53
N THR A 21 -8.38 -16.41 -4.66
CA THR A 21 -9.48 -16.61 -5.60
C THR A 21 -10.74 -16.98 -4.83
N ASN A 22 -11.90 -16.41 -5.20
CA ASN A 22 -13.18 -16.80 -4.63
C ASN A 22 -14.00 -17.68 -5.59
N SER A 23 -15.14 -18.20 -5.14
CA SER A 23 -16.03 -19.06 -5.95
C SER A 23 -16.70 -18.34 -7.13
N ASN A 24 -16.65 -17.01 -7.17
CA ASN A 24 -17.35 -16.18 -8.15
C ASN A 24 -16.40 -15.62 -9.22
N GLY A 25 -15.18 -16.16 -9.31
CA GLY A 25 -14.19 -15.77 -10.33
C GLY A 25 -13.36 -14.53 -9.99
N LEU A 26 -13.52 -13.91 -8.82
CA LEU A 26 -12.65 -12.80 -8.39
C LEU A 26 -11.26 -13.34 -8.03
N GLU A 27 -10.21 -12.67 -8.52
CA GLU A 27 -8.82 -12.90 -8.13
C GLU A 27 -8.22 -11.62 -7.51
N ALA A 28 -7.59 -11.73 -6.34
CA ALA A 28 -6.86 -10.63 -5.71
C ALA A 28 -5.40 -11.02 -5.51
N LYS A 29 -4.47 -10.10 -5.82
CA LYS A 29 -3.04 -10.26 -5.55
C LYS A 29 -2.62 -9.28 -4.46
N VAL A 30 -2.03 -9.79 -3.38
CA VAL A 30 -1.54 -9.00 -2.26
C VAL A 30 -0.08 -9.35 -1.99
N THR A 31 0.79 -8.36 -1.76
CA THR A 31 2.20 -8.61 -1.38
C THR A 31 2.40 -8.59 0.13
N GLU A 32 3.37 -9.35 0.64
CA GLU A 32 3.79 -9.24 2.05
C GLU A 32 4.45 -7.88 2.36
N TYR A 33 4.94 -7.18 1.34
CA TYR A 33 5.50 -5.84 1.50
C TYR A 33 4.37 -4.83 1.69
N GLY A 34 4.20 -4.33 2.92
CA GLY A 34 3.20 -3.31 3.25
C GLY A 34 1.75 -3.75 3.07
N ALA A 35 1.49 -5.06 2.94
CA ALA A 35 0.17 -5.63 2.66
C ALA A 35 -0.55 -4.92 1.50
N ILE A 36 0.18 -4.61 0.42
CA ILE A 36 -0.34 -3.83 -0.71
C ILE A 36 -1.26 -4.73 -1.56
N LEU A 37 -2.48 -4.25 -1.84
CA LEU A 37 -3.35 -4.81 -2.87
C LEU A 37 -2.81 -4.41 -4.24
N MET A 38 -2.19 -5.36 -4.94
CA MET A 38 -1.51 -5.12 -6.21
C MET A 38 -2.44 -5.21 -7.41
N SER A 39 -3.46 -6.06 -7.33
CA SER A 39 -4.41 -6.32 -8.40
C SER A 39 -5.72 -6.86 -7.84
N LEU A 40 -6.83 -6.46 -8.45
CA LEU A 40 -8.15 -7.05 -8.20
C LEU A 40 -8.82 -7.31 -9.55
N GLU A 41 -8.82 -8.56 -9.97
CA GLU A 41 -9.41 -8.98 -11.24
C GLU A 41 -10.85 -9.48 -11.01
N MET A 42 -11.79 -8.93 -11.76
CA MET A 42 -13.23 -9.25 -11.65
C MET A 42 -13.85 -9.45 -13.03
N PRO A 43 -14.82 -10.36 -13.19
CA PRO A 43 -15.48 -10.59 -14.47
C PRO A 43 -16.33 -9.39 -14.88
N ASP A 44 -16.21 -8.97 -16.14
CA ASP A 44 -17.12 -8.01 -16.75
C ASP A 44 -18.46 -8.68 -17.16
N ARG A 45 -19.34 -7.94 -17.83
CA ARG A 45 -20.64 -8.44 -18.30
C ARG A 45 -20.57 -9.59 -19.33
N ASN A 46 -19.38 -9.85 -19.89
CA ASN A 46 -19.10 -10.92 -20.84
C ASN A 46 -18.19 -12.00 -20.23
N ASP A 47 -18.13 -12.07 -18.88
CA ASP A 47 -17.30 -13.00 -18.11
C ASP A 47 -15.79 -12.86 -18.37
N GLN A 48 -15.32 -11.70 -18.85
CA GLN A 48 -13.90 -11.44 -19.03
C GLN A 48 -13.30 -10.82 -17.76
N LEU A 49 -12.26 -11.44 -17.21
CA LEU A 49 -11.52 -10.86 -16.09
C LEU A 49 -10.79 -9.58 -16.50
N LYS A 50 -10.96 -8.53 -15.70
CA LYS A 50 -10.25 -7.26 -15.84
C LYS A 50 -9.77 -6.80 -14.47
N ASP A 51 -8.53 -6.31 -14.42
CA ASP A 51 -8.02 -5.60 -13.24
C ASP A 51 -8.73 -4.25 -13.10
N VAL A 52 -9.32 -4.00 -11.93
CA VAL A 52 -10.02 -2.76 -11.60
C VAL A 52 -9.19 -1.83 -10.72
N THR A 53 -7.91 -2.14 -10.51
CA THR A 53 -6.99 -1.35 -9.70
C THR A 53 -5.99 -0.54 -10.55
N LEU A 54 -5.42 0.49 -9.93
CA LEU A 54 -4.23 1.17 -10.44
C LEU A 54 -3.01 0.58 -9.74
N GLY A 55 -1.90 0.46 -10.45
CA GLY A 55 -0.71 -0.14 -9.88
C GLY A 55 0.49 -0.12 -10.82
N TYR A 56 1.42 -1.03 -10.54
CA TYR A 56 2.68 -1.19 -11.24
C TYR A 56 2.92 -2.66 -11.56
N ASP A 57 3.64 -2.91 -12.65
CA ASP A 57 3.96 -4.28 -13.07
C ASP A 57 5.14 -4.89 -12.29
N THR A 58 6.00 -4.05 -11.69
CA THR A 58 7.27 -4.48 -11.09
C THR A 58 7.42 -4.08 -9.63
N LEU A 59 8.17 -4.87 -8.86
CA LEU A 59 8.50 -4.58 -7.46
C LEU A 59 9.16 -3.20 -7.32
N ALA A 60 10.06 -2.85 -8.24
CA ALA A 60 10.71 -1.54 -8.26
C ALA A 60 9.69 -0.39 -8.39
N GLY A 61 8.65 -0.57 -9.21
CA GLY A 61 7.54 0.39 -9.31
C GLY A 61 6.82 0.59 -7.98
N TRP A 62 6.46 -0.51 -7.32
CA TRP A 62 5.82 -0.49 -5.99
C TRP A 62 6.67 0.16 -4.90
N LEU A 63 8.00 -0.02 -4.93
CA LEU A 63 8.92 0.64 -4.01
C LEU A 63 8.97 2.17 -4.18
N THR A 64 8.55 2.67 -5.34
CA THR A 64 8.48 4.10 -5.66
C THR A 64 7.06 4.67 -5.65
N ASN A 65 6.10 3.93 -5.08
CA ASN A 65 4.68 4.29 -5.06
C ASN A 65 4.39 5.52 -4.18
N THR A 66 4.50 6.71 -4.75
CA THR A 66 4.15 7.97 -4.08
C THR A 66 2.65 8.23 -4.01
N SER A 67 1.84 7.47 -4.77
CA SER A 67 0.39 7.61 -4.84
C SER A 67 -0.36 6.75 -3.82
N TYR A 68 0.35 5.92 -3.05
CA TYR A 68 -0.21 4.98 -2.08
C TYR A 68 -1.23 4.00 -2.69
N PHE A 69 -1.11 3.69 -3.99
CA PHE A 69 -1.98 2.69 -4.63
C PHE A 69 -1.96 1.38 -3.85
N GLY A 70 -3.15 0.85 -3.57
CA GLY A 70 -3.35 -0.42 -2.86
C GLY A 70 -2.76 -0.50 -1.45
N SER A 71 -2.15 0.57 -0.92
CA SER A 71 -1.29 0.48 0.24
C SER A 71 -2.08 0.39 1.53
N THR A 72 -1.64 -0.45 2.46
CA THR A 72 -2.08 -0.37 3.84
C THR A 72 -1.38 0.81 4.50
N VAL A 73 -2.14 1.80 4.95
CA VAL A 73 -1.59 3.04 5.50
C VAL A 73 -1.59 2.99 7.03
N GLY A 74 -0.42 3.22 7.64
CA GLY A 74 -0.23 3.26 9.09
C GLY A 74 1.04 4.00 9.49
N ARG A 75 1.24 4.34 10.76
CA ARG A 75 0.34 4.10 11.92
C ARG A 75 -0.89 5.00 11.98
N TYR A 76 -0.90 6.11 11.25
CA TYR A 76 -2.03 7.03 11.17
C TYR A 76 -2.34 7.35 9.71
N GLY A 77 -3.57 7.05 9.29
CA GLY A 77 -4.05 7.40 7.96
C GLY A 77 -4.39 8.88 7.85
N ASN A 78 -4.02 9.50 6.73
CA ASN A 78 -4.23 10.92 6.45
C ASN A 78 -3.30 11.85 7.26
N ARG A 79 -3.73 13.09 7.50
CA ARG A 79 -2.89 14.20 7.96
C ARG A 79 -2.98 14.43 9.47
N ILE A 80 -1.84 14.72 10.08
CA ILE A 80 -1.73 15.37 11.39
C ILE A 80 -1.15 16.77 11.16
N ALA A 81 -1.94 17.79 11.54
CA ALA A 81 -1.58 19.20 11.35
C ALA A 81 -0.24 19.53 12.01
N ASP A 82 0.57 20.34 11.34
CA ASP A 82 1.90 20.76 11.78
C ASP A 82 2.87 19.62 12.13
N GLY A 83 2.53 18.37 11.78
CA GLY A 83 3.27 17.19 12.19
C GLY A 83 3.38 17.08 13.71
N LYS A 84 2.41 17.61 14.46
CA LYS A 84 2.46 17.67 15.91
C LYS A 84 1.13 17.22 16.52
N PHE A 85 1.22 16.53 17.64
CA PHE A 85 0.06 16.24 18.48
C PHE A 85 0.49 16.08 19.94
N THR A 86 -0.48 16.19 20.86
CA THR A 86 -0.27 15.92 22.28
C THR A 86 -1.05 14.68 22.67
N LEU A 87 -0.42 13.78 23.42
CA LEU A 87 -1.05 12.60 24.01
C LEU A 87 -0.58 12.47 25.46
N ASP A 88 -1.52 12.31 26.39
CA ASP A 88 -1.24 12.20 27.83
C ASP A 88 -0.33 13.32 28.39
N GLY A 89 -0.55 14.54 27.91
CA GLY A 89 0.22 15.73 28.32
C GLY A 89 1.63 15.82 27.73
N LYS A 90 2.04 14.90 26.86
CA LYS A 90 3.31 14.95 26.13
C LYS A 90 3.11 15.35 24.67
N GLU A 91 3.87 16.35 24.21
CA GLU A 91 3.93 16.73 22.80
C GLU A 91 4.84 15.77 22.01
N TYR A 92 4.42 15.45 20.79
CA TYR A 92 5.15 14.62 19.84
C TYR A 92 5.35 15.37 18.53
N ASP A 93 6.60 15.44 18.09
CA ASP A 93 6.99 15.91 16.77
C ASP A 93 7.13 14.74 15.79
N LEU A 94 6.52 14.88 14.62
CA LEU A 94 6.50 13.90 13.55
C LEU A 94 7.14 14.47 12.29
N ALA A 95 7.54 13.58 11.38
CA ALA A 95 8.00 13.99 10.06
C ALA A 95 6.88 14.73 9.31
N LYS A 96 7.20 15.90 8.76
CA LYS A 96 6.37 16.61 7.78
C LYS A 96 6.76 16.10 6.38
N ASN A 97 5.88 15.34 5.75
CA ASN A 97 6.22 14.53 4.58
C ASN A 97 5.18 14.61 3.45
N ASN A 98 4.31 15.63 3.46
CA ASN A 98 3.29 15.81 2.43
C ASN A 98 3.83 16.59 1.21
N ASP A 99 4.94 16.12 0.63
CA ASP A 99 5.46 16.60 -0.66
C ASP A 99 4.92 15.73 -1.81
N PRO A 100 4.61 16.31 -2.99
CA PRO A 100 4.75 17.73 -3.37
C PRO A 100 3.57 18.62 -2.91
N GLY A 101 2.66 18.11 -2.08
CA GLY A 101 1.48 18.85 -1.62
C GLY A 101 1.77 20.13 -0.83
N GLY A 102 2.99 20.29 -0.30
CA GLY A 102 3.49 21.53 0.30
C GLY A 102 2.80 21.94 1.61
N ILE A 103 1.93 21.10 2.17
CA ILE A 103 1.27 21.36 3.45
C ILE A 103 2.20 20.85 4.56
N PRO A 104 2.50 21.64 5.60
CA PRO A 104 3.44 21.27 6.66
C PRO A 104 2.84 20.24 7.65
N CYS A 105 2.27 19.14 7.16
CA CYS A 105 1.64 18.09 7.96
C CYS A 105 2.41 16.76 7.92
N HIS A 106 2.20 15.93 8.93
CA HIS A 106 2.54 14.51 8.86
C HIS A 106 1.46 13.78 8.07
N LEU A 107 1.83 13.00 7.07
CA LEU A 107 0.91 12.31 6.17
C LEU A 107 1.19 10.81 6.18
N HIS A 108 0.13 10.00 6.30
CA HIS A 108 0.18 8.55 6.02
C HIS A 108 1.29 7.80 6.78
N GLY A 109 1.52 8.18 8.05
CA GLY A 109 2.53 7.55 8.90
C GLY A 109 3.97 8.00 8.71
N GLY A 110 4.26 8.89 7.75
CA GLY A 110 5.56 9.53 7.60
C GLY A 110 6.36 9.05 6.39
N LYS A 111 7.69 9.23 6.44
CA LYS A 111 8.61 8.88 5.34
C LYS A 111 8.75 7.37 5.12
N VAL A 112 8.68 6.61 6.21
CA VAL A 112 8.60 5.15 6.23
C VAL A 112 7.36 4.83 7.05
N GLY A 113 6.22 4.77 6.36
CA GLY A 113 4.93 4.38 6.95
C GLY A 113 4.80 2.87 7.04
N PHE A 114 3.61 2.40 7.44
CA PHE A 114 3.20 1.02 7.77
C PHE A 114 3.79 0.44 9.07
#